data_AF-A0A1V6YSP4-F1
#
_entry.id   AF-A0A1V6YSP4-F1
#
_cell.length_a   1.000
_cell.length_b   1.000
_cell.length_c   1.000
_cell.angle_alpha   90.00
_cell.angle_beta   90.00
_cell.angle_gamma   90.00
#
_symmetry.space_group_name_H-M   'P 1'
#
loop_
_entity.id
_entity.type
_entity.pdbx_description
1 polymer ?
#
loop_
_entity_poly.entity_id
_entity_poly.type
_entity_poly.pdbx_seq_one_letter_code
_entity_poly.pdbx_strand_id
1 'polypeptide(L)'
;MWSTLVILSLLIAPLSPVAAKDHQSSCVIKSGGTNVTDDSPAILKAFRDCGQNGRIVFEPTTYYVNSAMNISCLDNVDINIRGTLLWSTDIPYWLKNSMNVGYQNQPTALIIGGNNVRINGYEKGTFDGNGNYWYQWISEQPNKSNYPGRPHGVTFANLTNSVIRPS
;
A
#
# COMPACT_ATOMS: atom_id res chain seq x y z
N MET A 1 -34.96 -36.03 48.51
CA MET A 1 -33.86 -35.96 47.52
C MET A 1 -34.49 -35.67 46.17
N TRP A 2 -34.51 -34.41 45.73
CA TRP A 2 -34.99 -34.01 44.40
C TRP A 2 -33.82 -33.36 43.66
N SER A 3 -33.32 -34.03 42.62
CA SER A 3 -32.28 -33.51 41.74
C SER A 3 -32.92 -32.72 40.61
N THR A 4 -32.65 -31.42 40.54
CA THR A 4 -32.99 -30.58 39.39
C THR A 4 -31.92 -30.74 38.32
N LEU A 5 -32.31 -31.20 37.13
CA LEU A 5 -31.46 -31.23 35.93
C LEU A 5 -31.45 -29.83 35.29
N VAL A 6 -30.27 -29.22 35.21
CA VAL A 6 -30.05 -27.97 34.46
C VAL A 6 -29.73 -28.34 33.01
N ILE A 7 -30.63 -28.01 32.09
CA ILE A 7 -30.41 -28.20 30.65
C ILE A 7 -29.66 -26.97 30.13
N LEU A 8 -28.37 -27.15 29.82
CA LEU A 8 -27.54 -26.13 29.19
C LEU A 8 -27.83 -26.11 27.68
N SER A 9 -28.67 -25.18 27.24
CA SER A 9 -28.94 -24.94 25.82
C SER A 9 -27.73 -24.25 25.18
N LEU A 10 -26.93 -25.00 24.41
CA LEU A 10 -25.91 -24.44 23.53
C LEU A 10 -26.59 -23.68 22.38
N LEU A 11 -26.54 -22.35 22.42
CA LEU A 11 -26.84 -21.48 21.29
C LEU A 11 -25.74 -21.66 20.24
N ILE A 12 -26.01 -22.47 19.22
CA ILE A 12 -25.17 -22.57 18.03
C ILE A 12 -25.45 -21.31 17.20
N ALA A 13 -24.56 -20.32 17.28
CA ALA A 13 -24.61 -19.16 16.40
C ALA A 13 -24.27 -19.62 14.96
N PRO A 14 -25.10 -19.31 13.95
CA PRO A 14 -24.76 -19.64 12.58
C PRO A 14 -23.55 -18.80 12.15
N LEU A 15 -22.43 -19.47 11.85
CA LEU A 15 -21.33 -18.88 11.10
C LEU A 15 -21.88 -18.47 9.73
N SER A 16 -22.16 -17.18 9.58
CA SER A 16 -22.44 -16.64 8.25
C SER A 16 -21.17 -16.83 7.42
N PRO A 17 -21.22 -17.52 6.27
CA PRO A 17 -20.06 -17.59 5.40
C PRO A 17 -19.76 -16.16 4.97
N VAL A 18 -18.57 -15.66 5.34
CA VAL A 18 -18.05 -14.43 4.75
C VAL A 18 -17.93 -14.74 3.26
N ALA A 19 -18.88 -14.23 2.47
CA ALA A 19 -18.86 -14.40 1.03
C ALA A 19 -17.49 -13.90 0.55
N ALA A 20 -16.65 -14.83 0.07
CA ALA A 20 -15.43 -14.45 -0.60
C ALA A 20 -15.84 -13.57 -1.78
N LYS A 21 -15.42 -12.30 -1.78
CA LYS A 21 -15.59 -11.45 -2.96
C LYS A 21 -14.87 -12.15 -4.11
N ASP A 22 -15.65 -12.66 -5.06
CA ASP A 22 -15.12 -13.27 -6.27
C ASP A 22 -14.62 -12.15 -7.18
N HIS A 23 -13.30 -12.10 -7.39
CA HIS A 23 -12.67 -11.12 -8.26
C HIS A 23 -12.55 -11.71 -9.65
N GLN A 24 -12.82 -10.90 -10.67
CA GLN A 24 -12.71 -11.35 -12.07
C GLN A 24 -11.25 -11.45 -12.53
N SER A 25 -10.32 -10.79 -11.84
CA SER A 25 -8.89 -10.79 -12.19
C SER A 25 -8.00 -10.82 -10.95
N SER A 26 -6.81 -11.40 -11.08
CA SER A 26 -5.79 -11.41 -10.02
C SER A 26 -4.40 -11.25 -10.61
N CYS A 27 -3.67 -10.23 -10.17
CA CYS A 27 -2.31 -9.93 -10.58
C CYS A 27 -1.35 -10.14 -9.40
N VAL A 28 -0.42 -11.08 -9.55
CA VAL A 28 0.69 -11.27 -8.62
C VAL A 28 1.91 -10.55 -9.18
N ILE A 29 2.45 -9.58 -8.44
CA ILE A 29 3.56 -8.76 -8.90
C ILE A 29 4.86 -9.51 -8.62
N LYS A 30 5.67 -9.73 -9.65
CA LYS A 30 7.02 -10.30 -9.50
C LYS A 30 8.03 -9.18 -9.29
N SER A 31 8.86 -9.33 -8.27
CA SER A 31 9.98 -8.42 -8.00
C SER A 31 11.13 -8.70 -8.96
N GLY A 32 11.81 -7.65 -9.41
CA GLY A 32 13.06 -7.71 -10.15
C GLY A 32 14.26 -8.15 -9.31
N GLY A 33 14.09 -8.27 -7.98
CA GLY A 33 15.01 -8.93 -7.06
C GLY A 33 16.25 -8.11 -6.66
N THR A 34 16.52 -6.97 -7.32
CA THR A 34 17.69 -6.13 -7.05
C THR A 34 17.33 -4.65 -7.12
N ASN A 35 18.08 -3.81 -6.40
CA ASN A 35 17.91 -2.36 -6.43
C ASN A 35 18.24 -1.69 -7.76
N VAL A 36 18.89 -2.40 -8.68
CA VAL A 36 19.17 -1.94 -10.05
C VAL A 36 17.92 -2.00 -10.94
N THR A 37 16.98 -2.89 -10.62
CA THR A 37 15.72 -3.04 -11.35
C THR A 37 14.63 -2.21 -10.70
N ASP A 38 14.04 -1.27 -11.44
CA ASP A 38 12.85 -0.55 -10.97
C ASP A 38 11.59 -1.40 -11.15
N ASP A 39 10.94 -1.75 -10.04
CA ASP A 39 9.70 -2.53 -10.02
C ASP A 39 8.45 -1.67 -10.28
N SER A 40 8.57 -0.34 -10.23
CA SER A 40 7.44 0.59 -10.39
C SER A 40 6.64 0.36 -11.69
N PRO A 41 7.25 0.12 -12.87
CA PRO A 41 6.50 -0.18 -14.09
C PRO A 41 5.70 -1.49 -14.01
N ALA A 42 6.23 -2.52 -13.36
CA ALA A 42 5.54 -3.79 -13.17
C ALA A 42 4.35 -3.65 -12.21
N ILE A 43 4.54 -2.87 -11.14
CA ILE A 43 3.47 -2.51 -10.19
C ILE A 43 2.35 -1.76 -10.92
N LEU A 44 2.67 -0.67 -11.63
CA LEU A 44 1.70 0.12 -12.40
C LEU A 44 0.96 -0.75 -13.43
N LYS A 45 1.66 -1.67 -14.10
CA LYS A 45 1.05 -2.64 -15.02
C LYS A 45 0.03 -3.52 -14.32
N ALA A 46 0.36 -4.11 -13.17
CA ALA A 46 -0.57 -4.95 -12.43
C ALA A 46 -1.83 -4.17 -12.01
N PHE A 47 -1.69 -2.92 -11.57
CA PHE A 47 -2.83 -2.08 -11.22
C PHE A 47 -3.66 -1.65 -12.42
N ARG A 48 -3.06 -1.43 -13.59
CA ARG A 48 -3.83 -1.19 -14.81
C ARG A 48 -4.63 -2.42 -15.23
N ASP A 49 -4.01 -3.60 -15.13
CA ASP A 49 -4.59 -4.84 -15.65
C ASP A 49 -5.65 -5.44 -14.68
N CYS A 50 -5.48 -5.27 -13.37
CA CYS A 50 -6.34 -5.85 -12.32
C CYS A 50 -6.94 -4.79 -11.36
N GLY A 51 -6.92 -3.50 -11.72
CA GLY A 51 -7.41 -2.39 -10.88
C GLY A 51 -8.93 -2.19 -10.88
N GLN A 52 -9.68 -3.06 -11.56
CA GLN A 52 -11.14 -3.04 -11.63
C GLN A 52 -11.65 -4.44 -11.29
N ASN A 53 -12.47 -4.55 -10.24
CA ASN A 53 -13.03 -5.82 -9.76
C ASN A 53 -11.98 -6.95 -9.65
N GLY A 54 -10.83 -6.60 -9.06
CA GLY A 54 -9.63 -7.42 -9.12
C GLY A 54 -8.85 -7.49 -7.82
N ARG A 55 -7.83 -8.36 -7.83
CA ARG A 55 -6.91 -8.54 -6.71
C ARG A 55 -5.47 -8.27 -7.13
N ILE A 56 -4.76 -7.48 -6.34
CA ILE A 56 -3.33 -7.23 -6.46
C ILE A 56 -2.61 -7.91 -5.30
N VAL A 57 -1.56 -8.68 -5.59
CA VAL A 57 -0.76 -9.38 -4.57
C VAL A 57 0.70 -9.02 -4.71
N PHE A 58 1.24 -8.41 -3.66
CA PHE A 58 2.68 -8.34 -3.42
C PHE A 58 3.09 -9.54 -2.57
N GLU A 59 4.00 -10.35 -3.09
CA GLU A 59 4.60 -11.51 -2.44
C GLU A 59 5.53 -11.07 -1.28
N PRO A 60 5.89 -11.98 -0.35
CA PRO A 60 6.74 -11.64 0.79
C PRO A 60 8.22 -11.50 0.38
N THR A 61 8.51 -10.44 -0.38
CA THR A 61 9.83 -10.05 -0.89
C THR A 61 9.97 -8.53 -0.88
N THR A 62 11.14 -8.04 -1.29
CA THR A 62 11.39 -6.60 -1.49
C THR A 62 11.12 -6.22 -2.93
N TYR A 63 10.34 -5.16 -3.13
CA TYR A 63 10.11 -4.50 -4.40
C TYR A 63 10.86 -3.16 -4.40
N TYR A 64 11.73 -2.95 -5.37
CA TYR A 64 12.55 -1.74 -5.44
C TYR A 64 11.83 -0.67 -6.25
N VAL A 65 11.36 0.37 -5.57
CA VAL A 65 10.59 1.47 -6.14
C VAL A 65 11.54 2.62 -6.47
N ASN A 66 11.91 2.75 -7.73
CA ASN A 66 12.80 3.81 -8.20
C ASN A 66 12.05 4.91 -8.98
N SER A 67 10.73 4.79 -9.13
CA SER A 67 9.90 5.79 -9.79
C SER A 67 8.63 6.15 -9.02
N ALA A 68 8.19 7.41 -9.17
CA ALA A 68 6.91 7.85 -8.60
C ALA A 68 5.73 7.14 -9.29
N MET A 69 4.70 6.80 -8.51
CA MET A 69 3.55 6.02 -9.00
C MET A 69 2.23 6.69 -8.67
N ASN A 70 1.38 6.89 -9.69
CA ASN A 70 -0.01 7.29 -9.50
C ASN A 70 -0.93 6.10 -9.78
N ILE A 71 -1.54 5.58 -8.71
CA ILE A 71 -2.46 4.44 -8.75
C ILE A 71 -3.84 4.97 -8.34
N SER A 72 -4.49 5.65 -9.28
CA SER A 72 -5.82 6.23 -9.09
C SER A 72 -6.89 5.45 -9.84
N CYS A 73 -8.15 5.80 -9.58
CA CYS A 73 -9.32 5.26 -10.27
C CYS A 73 -9.54 3.76 -10.07
N LEU A 74 -9.08 3.18 -8.96
CA LEU A 74 -9.40 1.79 -8.61
C LEU A 74 -10.89 1.63 -8.31
N ASP A 75 -11.48 0.50 -8.68
CA ASP A 75 -12.84 0.15 -8.26
C ASP A 75 -12.96 -1.32 -7.84
N ASN A 76 -13.50 -1.54 -6.64
CA ASN A 76 -13.68 -2.87 -6.04
C ASN A 76 -12.40 -3.73 -6.06
N VAL A 77 -11.30 -3.23 -5.51
CA VAL A 77 -9.99 -3.92 -5.54
C VAL A 77 -9.56 -4.43 -4.16
N ASP A 78 -9.04 -5.65 -4.09
CA ASP A 78 -8.25 -6.13 -2.94
C ASP A 78 -6.75 -5.95 -3.22
N ILE A 79 -6.04 -5.21 -2.38
CA ILE A 79 -4.59 -5.02 -2.45
C ILE A 79 -3.96 -5.71 -1.24
N ASN A 80 -3.26 -6.80 -1.48
CA ASN A 80 -2.62 -7.62 -0.47
C ASN A 80 -1.12 -7.37 -0.50
N ILE A 81 -0.61 -6.67 0.52
CA ILE A 81 0.80 -6.32 0.63
C ILE A 81 1.44 -7.23 1.66
N ARG A 82 2.22 -8.22 1.23
CA ARG A 82 2.91 -9.17 2.14
C ARG A 82 4.42 -8.94 2.22
N GLY A 83 4.94 -8.04 1.40
CA GLY A 83 6.36 -7.72 1.31
C GLY A 83 6.63 -6.24 1.59
N THR A 84 7.83 -5.82 1.23
CA THR A 84 8.31 -4.45 1.41
C THR A 84 8.40 -3.77 0.06
N LEU A 85 7.72 -2.65 -0.10
CA LEU A 85 8.08 -1.71 -1.15
C LEU A 85 9.18 -0.82 -0.56
N LEU A 86 10.34 -0.74 -1.22
CA LEU A 86 11.52 -0.02 -0.75
C LEU A 86 11.86 1.07 -1.76
N TRP A 87 11.77 2.32 -1.34
CA TRP A 87 12.04 3.48 -2.19
C TRP A 87 13.53 3.68 -2.35
N SER A 88 13.98 4.04 -3.56
CA SER A 88 15.39 4.35 -3.81
C SER A 88 15.89 5.52 -2.95
N THR A 89 17.21 5.58 -2.75
CA THR A 89 17.88 6.67 -2.04
C THR A 89 18.27 7.83 -2.95
N ASP A 90 17.78 7.86 -4.20
CA ASP A 90 18.08 8.91 -5.19
C ASP A 90 17.29 10.20 -4.87
N ILE A 91 17.79 10.97 -3.92
CA ILE A 91 17.20 12.23 -3.49
C ILE A 91 17.02 13.23 -4.65
N PRO A 92 18.02 13.46 -5.53
CA PRO A 92 17.83 14.31 -6.71
C PRO A 92 16.67 13.88 -7.60
N TYR A 93 16.49 12.58 -7.83
CA TYR A 93 15.33 12.06 -8.56
C TYR A 93 14.02 12.43 -7.85
N TRP A 94 13.89 12.14 -6.56
CA TRP A 94 12.65 12.36 -5.82
C TRP A 94 12.27 13.84 -5.72
N LEU A 95 13.24 14.73 -5.52
CA LEU A 95 13.00 16.18 -5.54
C LEU A 95 12.42 16.68 -6.87
N LYS A 96 12.77 16.01 -7.98
CA LYS A 96 12.33 16.40 -9.34
C LYS A 96 11.06 15.69 -9.80
N ASN A 97 10.84 14.45 -9.38
CA ASN A 97 9.82 13.56 -9.98
C ASN A 97 8.67 13.19 -9.05
N SER A 98 8.72 13.58 -7.76
CA SER A 98 7.57 13.40 -6.88
C SER A 98 6.38 14.26 -7.32
N MET A 99 5.18 13.75 -7.07
CA MET A 99 3.92 14.33 -7.59
C MET A 99 3.31 15.30 -6.59
N ASN A 100 2.68 16.37 -7.06
CA ASN A 100 1.92 17.28 -6.21
C ASN A 100 0.53 16.69 -5.90
N VAL A 101 0.13 16.69 -4.61
CA VAL A 101 -1.20 16.23 -4.16
C VAL A 101 -2.17 17.37 -3.82
N GLY A 102 -1.80 18.62 -4.11
CA GLY A 102 -2.67 19.80 -3.93
C GLY A 102 -2.84 20.26 -2.48
N TYR A 103 -2.46 19.44 -1.49
CA TYR A 103 -2.42 19.82 -0.09
C TYR A 103 -1.04 20.39 0.29
N GLN A 104 -1.01 21.65 0.74
CA GLN A 104 0.21 22.36 1.17
C GLN A 104 1.37 22.38 0.16
N ASN A 105 1.11 22.10 -1.13
CA ASN A 105 2.14 21.89 -2.17
C ASN A 105 3.21 20.84 -1.78
N GLN A 106 2.85 19.87 -0.93
CA GLN A 106 3.77 18.81 -0.53
C GLN A 106 3.85 17.75 -1.64
N PRO A 107 5.05 17.28 -2.00
CA PRO A 107 5.21 16.20 -2.96
C PRO A 107 4.88 14.83 -2.33
N THR A 108 4.56 13.85 -3.17
CA THR A 108 4.36 12.45 -2.79
C THR A 108 5.04 11.51 -3.78
N ALA A 109 5.49 10.36 -3.30
CA ALA A 109 6.10 9.33 -4.14
C ALA A 109 5.07 8.34 -4.70
N LEU A 110 4.05 7.97 -3.91
CA LEU A 110 2.96 7.09 -4.32
C LEU A 110 1.61 7.73 -4.02
N ILE A 111 0.67 7.67 -4.96
CA ILE A 111 -0.75 7.99 -4.76
C ILE A 111 -1.55 6.71 -4.92
N ILE A 112 -2.45 6.42 -3.98
CA ILE A 112 -3.46 5.37 -4.10
C ILE A 112 -4.85 5.96 -3.93
N GLY A 113 -5.74 5.75 -4.90
CA GLY A 113 -7.10 6.30 -4.88
C GLY A 113 -8.13 5.45 -5.65
N GLY A 114 -9.41 5.64 -5.32
CA GLY A 114 -10.50 4.86 -5.91
C GLY A 114 -11.69 4.62 -4.99
N ASN A 115 -12.61 3.77 -5.44
CA ASN A 115 -13.80 3.37 -4.71
C ASN A 115 -13.69 1.89 -4.30
N ASN A 116 -14.16 1.57 -3.09
CA ASN A 116 -14.28 0.19 -2.62
C ASN A 116 -12.93 -0.56 -2.67
N VAL A 117 -11.85 0.11 -2.26
CA VAL A 117 -10.47 -0.43 -2.22
C VAL A 117 -10.17 -0.98 -0.84
N ARG A 118 -9.65 -2.21 -0.76
CA ARG A 118 -9.27 -2.87 0.51
C ARG A 118 -7.79 -3.17 0.50
N ILE A 119 -7.03 -2.43 1.31
CA ILE A 119 -5.59 -2.61 1.45
C ILE A 119 -5.32 -3.40 2.72
N ASN A 120 -4.61 -4.52 2.60
CA ASN A 120 -4.33 -5.42 3.72
C ASN A 120 -2.82 -5.69 3.81
N GLY A 121 -2.21 -5.32 4.95
CA GLY A 121 -0.77 -5.47 5.19
C GLY A 121 -0.31 -6.84 5.72
N TYR A 122 -1.21 -7.72 6.17
CA TYR A 122 -0.87 -9.08 6.63
C TYR A 122 0.42 -9.17 7.49
N GLU A 123 0.51 -8.36 8.54
CA GLU A 123 1.60 -8.32 9.55
C GLU A 123 3.00 -7.88 9.05
N LYS A 124 3.29 -7.98 7.74
CA LYS A 124 4.63 -7.71 7.18
C LYS A 124 4.66 -6.69 6.05
N GLY A 125 3.49 -6.31 5.53
CA GLY A 125 3.35 -5.31 4.48
C GLY A 125 3.95 -3.99 4.91
N THR A 126 4.93 -3.51 4.13
CA THR A 126 5.74 -2.35 4.52
C THR A 126 5.90 -1.39 3.35
N PHE A 127 5.72 -0.10 3.63
CA PHE A 127 6.18 0.98 2.77
C PHE A 127 7.43 1.61 3.39
N ASP A 128 8.61 1.28 2.85
CA ASP A 128 9.89 1.76 3.36
C ASP A 128 10.43 2.91 2.49
N GLY A 129 10.24 4.13 2.98
CA GLY A 129 10.70 5.35 2.30
C GLY A 129 12.19 5.66 2.42
N ASN A 130 13.00 4.80 3.04
CA ASN A 130 14.43 5.08 3.31
C ASN A 130 14.66 6.42 4.05
N GLY A 131 13.77 6.76 5.00
CA GLY A 131 13.71 8.09 5.61
C GLY A 131 15.00 8.57 6.31
N ASN A 132 15.84 7.64 6.79
CA ASN A 132 17.12 7.98 7.41
C ASN A 132 18.09 8.65 6.43
N TYR A 133 18.11 8.23 5.15
CA TYR A 133 18.95 8.85 4.12
C TYR A 133 18.57 10.32 3.90
N TRP A 134 17.26 10.63 3.93
CA TRP A 134 16.78 12.00 3.86
C TRP A 134 17.28 12.85 5.03
N TYR A 135 17.23 12.32 6.26
CA TYR A 135 17.72 13.07 7.42
C TYR A 135 19.22 13.35 7.35
N GLN A 136 20.02 12.35 6.97
CA GLN A 136 21.47 12.51 6.81
C GLN A 136 21.78 13.53 5.72
N TRP A 137 21.17 13.40 4.55
CA TRP A 137 21.41 14.30 3.42
C TRP A 137 20.96 15.75 3.71
N ILE A 138 19.81 15.95 4.35
CA ILE A 138 19.33 17.28 4.77
C ILE A 138 20.28 17.91 5.79
N SER A 139 20.90 17.11 6.67
CA SER A 139 21.84 17.61 7.68
C SER A 139 23.11 18.24 7.09
N GLU A 140 23.37 18.04 5.81
CA GLU A 140 24.51 18.63 5.09
C GLU A 140 24.12 19.90 4.32
N GLN A 141 22.83 20.24 4.24
CA GLN A 141 22.34 21.38 3.46
C GLN A 141 22.37 22.71 4.27
N PRO A 142 22.37 23.88 3.61
CA PRO A 142 22.32 25.18 4.31
C PRO A 142 21.03 25.43 5.11
N ASN A 143 19.88 24.89 4.67
CA ASN A 143 18.55 25.14 5.25
C ASN A 143 17.96 23.91 5.96
N LYS A 144 18.77 23.25 6.81
CA LYS A 144 18.47 21.95 7.43
C LYS A 144 17.10 21.87 8.12
N SER A 145 16.74 22.93 8.86
CA SER A 145 15.52 22.95 9.68
C SER A 145 14.21 23.08 8.89
N ASN A 146 14.27 23.52 7.63
CA ASN A 146 13.08 23.74 6.80
C ASN A 146 13.34 23.37 5.33
N TYR A 147 14.03 22.26 5.10
CA TYR A 147 14.35 21.82 3.75
C TYR A 147 13.06 21.39 3.02
N PRO A 148 12.69 22.04 1.89
CA PRO A 148 11.44 21.78 1.20
C PRO A 148 11.53 20.55 0.29
N GLY A 149 10.38 20.00 -0.08
CA GLY A 149 10.29 19.04 -1.18
C GLY A 149 10.57 17.58 -0.81
N ARG A 150 10.76 17.25 0.49
CA ARG A 150 10.78 15.86 0.93
C ARG A 150 9.39 15.24 0.74
N PRO A 151 9.24 14.18 -0.06
CA PRO A 151 7.93 13.64 -0.38
C PRO A 151 7.32 12.85 0.78
N HIS A 152 5.99 12.86 0.87
CA HIS A 152 5.26 11.80 1.53
C HIS A 152 5.53 10.47 0.81
N GLY A 153 5.79 9.39 1.55
CA GLY A 153 6.01 8.09 0.94
C GLY A 153 4.77 7.60 0.19
N VAL A 154 3.61 7.68 0.84
CA VAL A 154 2.32 7.27 0.28
C VAL A 154 1.25 8.29 0.65
N THR A 155 0.44 8.68 -0.32
CA THR A 155 -0.78 9.47 -0.14
C THR A 155 -1.98 8.64 -0.55
N PHE A 156 -2.94 8.48 0.36
CA PHE A 156 -4.24 7.90 0.06
C PHE A 156 -5.20 9.02 -0.33
N ALA A 157 -5.50 9.17 -1.63
CA ALA A 157 -6.27 10.28 -2.16
C ALA A 157 -7.60 9.81 -2.73
N ASN A 158 -8.69 10.54 -2.43
CA ASN A 158 -10.02 10.27 -2.99
C ASN A 158 -10.50 8.82 -2.82
N LEU A 159 -10.19 8.20 -1.68
CA LEU A 159 -10.72 6.89 -1.34
C LEU A 159 -12.16 7.00 -0.83
N THR A 160 -13.07 6.21 -1.40
CA THR A 160 -14.47 6.11 -0.97
C THR A 160 -14.83 4.65 -0.72
N ASN A 161 -15.62 4.35 0.31
CA ASN A 161 -16.01 2.98 0.69
C ASN A 161 -14.82 2.02 0.88
N SER A 162 -13.66 2.57 1.25
CA SER A 162 -12.38 1.86 1.29
C SER A 162 -11.94 1.56 2.71
N VAL A 163 -11.12 0.53 2.87
CA VAL A 163 -10.56 0.13 4.17
C VAL A 163 -9.06 -0.11 4.02
N ILE A 164 -8.28 0.43 4.96
CA ILE A 164 -6.85 0.17 5.07
C ILE A 164 -6.62 -0.57 6.39
N ARG A 165 -6.06 -1.77 6.30
CA ARG A 165 -5.66 -2.57 7.46
C ARG A 165 -4.13 -2.66 7.46
N PRO A 166 -3.45 -1.91 8.34
CA PRO A 166 -2.00 -2.00 8.47
C PRO A 166 -1.58 -3.40 8.93
N SER A 167 -0.27 -3.66 8.84
CA SER A 167 0.37 -4.83 9.46
C SER A 167 0.19 -4.84 10.97
#